data_AF-A0A6L7Y548-F1
#
_entry.id   AF-A0A6L7Y548-F1
#
_cell.length_a   1.000
_cell.length_b   1.000
_cell.length_c   1.000
_cell.angle_alpha   90.00
_cell.angle_beta   90.00
_cell.angle_gamma   90.00
#
_symmetry.space_group_name_H-M   'P 1'
#
loop_
_entity.id
_entity.type
_entity.pdbx_description
1 polymer ?
#
loop_
_entity_poly.entity_id
_entity_poly.type
_entity_poly.pdbx_seq_one_letter_code
_entity_poly.pdbx_strand_id
1 'polypeptide(L)' 'MYLAEVPVLPGCRAWGATAEEALFNLEGVAADYIASCEEHGDPLPAEIAAAGELIVAV' A
#
# COMPACT_ATOMS: atom_id res chain seq x y z
N MET A 1 19.36 8.84 -1.78
CA MET A 1 18.63 7.62 -2.19
C MET A 1 17.96 7.06 -0.95
N TYR A 2 16.63 6.98 -0.99
CA TYR A 2 15.80 6.58 0.14
C TYR A 2 14.85 5.46 -0.29
N LEU A 3 14.63 4.52 0.62
CA LEU A 3 13.67 3.43 0.47
C LEU A 3 12.52 3.69 1.44
N ALA A 4 11.29 3.60 0.93
CA ALA A 4 10.08 3.56 1.74
C ALA A 4 9.42 2.19 1.54
N GLU A 5 8.79 1.67 2.60
CA GLU A 5 8.08 0.40 2.58
C GLU A 5 6.79 0.48 3.39
N VAL A 6 5.81 -0.35 3.03
CA VAL A 6 4.63 -0.60 3.86
C VAL A 6 4.85 -1.94 4.56
N PRO A 7 5.19 -1.97 5.88
CA PRO A 7 5.59 -3.20 6.56
C PRO A 7 4.51 -4.29 6.53
N VAL A 8 3.25 -3.88 6.50
CA VAL A 8 2.09 -4.78 6.47
C VAL A 8 1.77 -5.33 5.08
N LEU A 9 2.33 -4.76 4.00
CA LEU A 9 2.18 -5.24 2.62
C LEU A 9 3.51 -5.85 2.15
N PRO A 10 3.68 -7.18 2.21
CA PRO A 10 4.96 -7.82 1.92
C PRO A 10 5.46 -7.47 0.52
N GLY A 11 6.63 -6.85 0.44
CA GLY A 11 7.25 -6.47 -0.84
C GLY A 11 6.81 -5.12 -1.40
N CYS A 12 5.82 -4.45 -0.81
CA CYS A 12 5.40 -3.11 -1.20
C CYS A 12 6.45 -2.07 -0.78
N ARG A 13 7.29 -1.66 -1.72
CA ARG A 13 8.42 -0.76 -1.50
C ARG A 13 8.66 0.14 -2.70
N ALA A 14 9.11 1.36 -2.43
CA ALA A 14 9.47 2.32 -3.47
C ALA A 14 10.74 3.09 -3.11
N TRP A 15 11.46 3.51 -4.15
CA TRP A 15 12.67 4.30 -4.02
C TRP A 15 12.44 5.74 -4.46
N GLY A 16 13.20 6.67 -3.88
CA GLY A 16 13.24 8.07 -4.29
C GLY A 16 14.62 8.69 -4.07
N ALA A 17 14.90 9.81 -4.76
CA ALA A 17 16.09 10.60 -4.50
C ALA A 17 16.01 11.26 -3.12
N THR A 18 14.81 11.64 -2.68
CA THR A 18 14.47 12.17 -1.35
C THR A 18 13.50 11.25 -0.60
N ALA A 19 13.33 11.49 0.71
CA ALA A 19 12.34 10.77 1.52
C ALA A 19 10.89 11.06 1.07
N GLU A 20 10.59 12.32 0.72
CA GLU A 20 9.29 12.74 0.20
C GLU A 20 8.96 12.03 -1.12
N GLU A 21 9.94 11.94 -2.03
CA GLU A 21 9.76 11.24 -3.31
C GLU A 21 9.56 9.73 -3.09
N ALA A 22 10.30 9.11 -2.16
CA ALA A 22 10.14 7.69 -1.85
C ALA A 22 8.74 7.38 -1.29
N LEU A 23 8.20 8.27 -0.44
CA LEU A 23 6.85 8.15 0.10
C LEU A 23 5.78 8.37 -0.98
N PHE A 24 5.93 9.39 -1.82
CA PHE A 24 5.03 9.64 -2.94
C PHE A 24 4.96 8.45 -3.91
N ASN A 25 6.10 7.86 -4.23
CA ASN A 25 6.16 6.67 -5.07
C ASN A 25 5.54 5.45 -4.37
N LEU A 26 5.72 5.33 -3.04
CA LEU A 26 5.17 4.22 -2.25
C LEU A 26 3.63 4.24 -2.24
N GLU A 27 3.01 5.42 -2.20
CA GLU A 27 1.55 5.55 -2.25
C GLU A 27 0.96 4.94 -3.53
N GLY A 28 1.58 5.19 -4.69
CA GLY A 28 1.17 4.59 -5.96
C GLY A 28 1.32 3.07 -5.96
N VAL A 29 2.48 2.56 -5.52
CA VAL A 29 2.75 1.11 -5.44
C VAL A 29 1.77 0.41 -4.49
N ALA A 30 1.41 1.04 -3.36
CA ALA A 30 0.44 0.48 -2.42
C ALA A 30 -0.97 0.42 -3.01
N ALA A 31 -1.39 1.46 -3.74
CA ALA A 31 -2.68 1.48 -4.43
C ALA A 31 -2.77 0.39 -5.51
N ASP A 32 -1.73 0.25 -6.33
CA ASP A 32 -1.66 -0.80 -7.37
C ASP A 32 -1.66 -2.21 -6.76
N TYR A 33 -0.98 -2.41 -5.62
CA TYR A 33 -1.01 -3.68 -4.89
C TYR A 33 -2.42 -4.06 -4.46
N ILE A 34 -3.14 -3.12 -3.84
CA ILE A 34 -4.51 -3.34 -3.35
C ILE A 34 -5.45 -3.64 -4.52
N ALA A 35 -5.41 -2.84 -5.57
CA ALA A 35 -6.23 -3.05 -6.77
C ALA A 35 -5.96 -4.43 -7.40
N SER A 36 -4.67 -4.82 -7.48
CA SER A 36 -4.28 -6.13 -7.98
C SER A 36 -4.85 -7.28 -7.12
N CYS A 37 -4.81 -7.15 -5.79
CA CYS A 37 -5.43 -8.15 -4.91
C CYS A 37 -6.94 -8.25 -5.10
N GLU A 38 -7.64 -7.12 -5.25
CA GLU A 38 -9.08 -7.09 -5.50
C GLU A 38 -9.44 -7.74 -6.85
N GLU A 39 -8.68 -7.46 -7.91
CA GLU A 39 -8.90 -8.05 -9.25
C GLU A 39 -8.71 -9.56 -9.29
N HIS A 40 -7.72 -10.09 -8.55
CA HIS A 40 -7.40 -11.51 -8.54
C HIS A 40 -8.10 -12.29 -7.41
N GLY A 41 -8.77 -11.59 -6.49
CA GLY A 41 -9.38 -12.19 -5.30
C GLY A 41 -8.35 -12.68 -4.28
N ASP A 42 -7.15 -12.10 -4.31
CA ASP A 42 -6.10 -12.41 -3.33
C ASP A 42 -6.45 -11.78 -1.98
N PRO A 43 -6.23 -12.48 -0.86
CA PRO A 43 -6.53 -11.95 0.46
C PRO A 43 -5.57 -10.81 0.81
N LEU A 44 -6.13 -9.64 1.12
CA LEU A 44 -5.36 -8.57 1.75
C LEU A 44 -5.04 -8.90 3.22
N PRO A 45 -3.91 -8.42 3.75
CA PRO A 45 -3.62 -8.51 5.18
C PRO A 45 -4.75 -7.89 6.02
N ALA A 46 -5.08 -8.55 7.14
CA ALA A 46 -6.22 -8.18 7.98
C ALA A 46 -6.17 -6.70 8.47
N GLU A 47 -4.96 -6.17 8.71
CA GLU A 47 -4.73 -4.79 9.12
C GLU A 47 -5.18 -3.76 8.06
N ILE A 48 -5.14 -4.13 6.78
CA ILE A 48 -5.56 -3.28 5.66
C ILE A 48 -7.05 -3.48 5.36
N ALA A 49 -7.52 -4.73 5.35
CA ALA A 49 -8.93 -5.04 5.15
C ALA A 49 -9.83 -4.34 6.19
N ALA A 50 -9.42 -4.34 7.46
CA ALA A 50 -10.16 -3.67 8.53
C ALA A 50 -10.18 -2.13 8.40
N ALA A 51 -9.18 -1.52 7.76
CA ALA A 51 -9.13 -0.07 7.54
C ALA A 51 -10.13 0.39 6.46
N GLY A 52 -10.46 -0.48 5.49
CA GLY A 52 -11.48 -0.23 4.46
C GLY A 52 -12.92 -0.30 4.97
N GLU A 53 -13.18 -0.97 6.09
CA GLU A 53 -14.53 -1.10 6.68
C GLU A 53 -14.98 0.15 7.47
N LEU A 54 -14.07 1.08 7.80
CA LEU A 54 -14.41 2.27 8.58
C LEU A 54 -15.04 3.41 7.76
N ILE A 55 -15.01 3.34 6.42
CA ILE A 55 -15.51 4.42 5.52
C ILE A 55 -16.92 4.20 4.96
N VAL A 56 -17.59 3.08 5.29
CA VAL A 56 -18.99 2.81 4.90
C VAL A 56 -19.99 2.90 6.07
N ALA A 57 -19.53 3.34 7.24
CA ALA A 57 -20.37 3.56 8.43
C ALA A 57 -20.34 5.02 8.89
N VAL A 58 -20.71 5.97 8.02
CA VAL A 58 -21.15 7.33 8.38
C VAL A 58 -22.33 7.72 7.50
#